data_AF-A0A423X398-F1
#
_entry.id   AF-A0A423X398-F1
#
_cell.length_a   1.000
_cell.length_b   1.000
_cell.length_c   1.000
_cell.angle_alpha   90.00
_cell.angle_beta   90.00
_cell.angle_gamma   90.00
#
_symmetry.space_group_name_H-M   'P 1'
#
loop_
_entity.id
_entity.type
_entity.pdbx_description
1 polymer ?
#
loop_
_entity_poly.entity_id
_entity_poly.type
_entity_poly.pdbx_seq_one_letter_code
_entity_poly.pdbx_strand_id
1 'polypeptide(L)'
;MSPSRRTFSALAAAAAVVQVNAAMGPAFSTGPTASDTFIRESWATLVLPAIPSDNKGDLSLWVGMGTSAGDLIQSIAENYGDNNWNAFAYTLMETSPTTQVAIQADGSTAAEGDQVTMHYKYSDTTGNYTQTVLVNGEVVSTLSTSDGKAEGWGSAIECADESCGTVAAHKWINCSIILDSADMAYSDTLALGEDVEGTMTSEDGITWTIGTISIPGWSFSSDGFVRIIAFFGQCGLVQQFILRRDEGFTVRLFFLVWFRPRSTHRSLGKPRRFSFIGGYALVGRVFFIWF
;
A
#
# COMPACT_ATOMS: atom_id res chain seq x y z
N MET A 1 -3.28 -63.39 -27.27
CA MET A 1 -3.06 -62.56 -26.08
C MET A 1 -2.72 -61.15 -26.56
N SER A 2 -3.67 -60.22 -26.46
CA SER A 2 -3.50 -58.82 -26.87
C SER A 2 -3.46 -57.97 -25.60
N PRO A 3 -2.47 -57.08 -25.40
CA PRO A 3 -2.45 -56.22 -24.22
C PRO A 3 -3.39 -55.04 -24.45
N SER A 4 -4.42 -54.97 -23.61
CA SER A 4 -5.35 -53.84 -23.52
C SER A 4 -4.59 -52.57 -23.07
N ARG A 5 -4.53 -51.55 -23.92
CA ARG A 5 -4.00 -50.23 -23.58
C ARG A 5 -5.00 -49.50 -22.68
N ARG A 6 -4.67 -49.34 -21.40
CA ARG A 6 -5.37 -48.42 -20.50
C ARG A 6 -4.89 -47.00 -20.80
N THR A 7 -5.72 -46.19 -21.44
CA THR A 7 -5.54 -44.74 -21.51
C THR A 7 -5.90 -44.13 -20.17
N PHE A 8 -4.91 -43.60 -19.46
CA PHE A 8 -5.12 -42.70 -18.33
C PHE A 8 -5.42 -41.31 -18.89
N SER A 9 -6.67 -40.86 -18.78
CA SER A 9 -7.00 -39.45 -19.00
C SER A 9 -6.49 -38.65 -17.80
N ALA A 10 -5.42 -37.87 -17.99
CA ALA A 10 -5.00 -36.88 -17.02
C ALA A 10 -5.99 -35.71 -17.06
N LEU A 11 -6.81 -35.58 -16.01
CA LEU A 11 -7.62 -34.39 -15.78
C LEU A 11 -6.65 -33.28 -15.34
N ALA A 12 -6.31 -32.36 -16.25
CA ALA A 12 -5.57 -31.15 -15.90
C ALA A 12 -6.52 -30.24 -15.11
N ALA A 13 -6.34 -30.17 -13.78
CA ALA A 13 -6.99 -29.16 -12.98
C ALA A 13 -6.38 -27.80 -13.35
N ALA A 14 -7.11 -26.98 -14.09
CA ALA A 14 -6.76 -25.57 -14.26
C ALA A 14 -6.87 -24.92 -12.88
N ALA A 15 -5.73 -24.51 -12.30
CA ALA A 15 -5.74 -23.64 -11.15
C ALA A 15 -6.31 -22.29 -11.61
N ALA A 16 -7.55 -21.99 -11.20
CA ALA A 16 -8.07 -20.64 -11.33
C ALA A 16 -7.16 -19.74 -10.49
N VAL A 17 -6.47 -18.79 -11.13
CA VAL A 17 -5.81 -17.69 -10.44
C VAL A 17 -6.92 -16.69 -10.16
N VAL A 18 -7.36 -16.53 -8.91
CA VAL A 18 -8.17 -15.36 -8.55
C VAL A 18 -7.22 -14.18 -8.62
N GLN A 19 -7.48 -13.28 -9.55
CA GLN A 19 -6.85 -11.98 -9.56
C GLN A 19 -7.50 -11.18 -8.43
N VAL A 20 -6.69 -10.71 -7.47
CA VAL A 20 -7.12 -9.63 -6.59
C VAL A 20 -6.99 -8.38 -7.44
N ASN A 21 -8.13 -7.84 -7.84
CA ASN A 21 -8.16 -6.54 -8.49
C ASN A 21 -8.20 -5.50 -7.38
N ALA A 22 -7.41 -4.45 -7.51
CA ALA A 22 -7.59 -3.21 -6.75
C ALA A 22 -7.29 -2.09 -7.75
N ALA A 23 -8.20 -1.13 -7.87
CA ALA A 23 -7.98 0.04 -8.69
C ALA A 23 -7.49 1.19 -7.79
N MET A 24 -6.43 1.84 -8.22
CA MET A 24 -5.82 2.96 -7.51
C MET A 24 -6.18 4.27 -8.20
N GLY A 25 -6.51 5.28 -7.40
CA GLY A 25 -6.68 6.65 -7.83
C GLY A 25 -5.42 7.49 -7.61
N PRO A 26 -5.56 8.83 -7.67
CA PRO A 26 -4.49 9.77 -7.43
C PRO A 26 -3.90 9.58 -6.03
N ALA A 27 -2.58 9.70 -5.94
CA ALA A 27 -1.83 9.41 -4.73
C ALA A 27 -0.78 10.48 -4.44
N PHE A 28 -0.39 10.56 -3.18
CA PHE A 28 0.77 11.31 -2.72
C PHE A 28 1.67 10.31 -1.99
N SER A 29 2.96 10.30 -2.26
CA SER A 29 3.87 9.41 -1.53
C SER A 29 5.25 10.02 -1.33
N THR A 30 5.89 9.66 -0.22
CA THR A 30 7.28 9.94 0.09
C THR A 30 7.97 8.67 0.56
N GLY A 31 9.27 8.61 0.32
CA GLY A 31 10.17 7.56 0.76
C GLY A 31 10.80 6.74 -0.37
N PRO A 32 11.79 5.90 -0.03
CA PRO A 32 12.23 5.63 1.33
C PRO A 32 13.02 6.76 2.00
N THR A 33 12.93 6.82 3.33
CA THR A 33 13.88 7.55 4.16
C THR A 33 15.31 7.03 3.92
N ALA A 34 16.31 7.83 4.25
CA ALA A 34 17.68 7.36 4.34
C ALA A 34 17.80 6.10 5.24
N SER A 35 18.78 5.24 4.95
CA SER A 35 18.91 3.92 5.56
C SER A 35 19.13 3.89 7.09
N ASP A 36 19.51 5.03 7.67
CA ASP A 36 19.80 5.22 9.09
C ASP A 36 18.73 6.05 9.83
N THR A 37 17.66 6.43 9.16
CA THR A 37 16.50 7.10 9.76
C THR A 37 15.19 6.38 9.40
N PHE A 38 14.10 6.80 10.04
CA PHE A 38 12.76 6.28 9.81
C PHE A 38 11.72 7.30 10.27
N ILE A 39 10.46 7.14 9.89
CA ILE A 39 9.38 8.01 10.35
C ILE A 39 8.99 7.64 11.77
N ARG A 40 9.11 8.58 12.70
CA ARG A 40 8.66 8.40 14.09
C ARG A 40 7.22 8.77 14.30
N GLU A 41 6.77 9.82 13.64
CA GLU A 41 5.44 10.37 13.88
C GLU A 41 4.90 11.00 12.61
N SER A 42 3.61 10.87 12.36
CA SER A 42 2.96 11.60 11.27
C SER A 42 1.51 11.91 11.59
N TRP A 43 1.04 13.03 11.04
CA TRP A 43 -0.35 13.47 11.11
C TRP A 43 -0.84 13.75 9.70
N ALA A 44 -2.11 13.42 9.45
CA ALA A 44 -2.87 13.96 8.34
C ALA A 44 -4.34 13.98 8.70
N THR A 45 -5.04 15.05 8.30
CA THR A 45 -6.48 15.20 8.52
C THR A 45 -7.19 15.20 7.18
N LEU A 46 -7.97 14.16 6.90
CA LEU A 46 -8.88 14.13 5.76
C LEU A 46 -10.08 15.02 6.03
N VAL A 47 -10.39 15.93 5.11
CA VAL A 47 -11.72 16.54 5.05
C VAL A 47 -12.57 15.66 4.16
N LEU A 48 -13.53 14.95 4.75
CA LEU A 48 -14.27 13.91 4.04
C LEU A 48 -15.06 14.49 2.86
N PRO A 49 -14.91 13.94 1.64
CA PRO A 49 -15.78 14.30 0.53
C PRO A 49 -17.19 13.74 0.72
N ALA A 50 -18.11 14.21 -0.11
CA ALA A 50 -19.36 13.50 -0.36
C ALA A 50 -19.07 12.06 -0.80
N ILE A 51 -19.86 11.12 -0.30
CA ILE A 51 -19.81 9.73 -0.72
C ILE A 51 -20.25 9.65 -2.20
N PRO A 52 -19.56 8.86 -3.05
CA PRO A 52 -20.00 8.69 -4.43
C PRO A 52 -21.42 8.10 -4.46
N SER A 53 -22.34 8.79 -5.14
CA SER A 53 -23.74 8.35 -5.26
C SER A 53 -23.91 7.01 -5.99
N ASP A 54 -22.87 6.57 -6.69
CA ASP A 54 -22.80 5.37 -7.51
C ASP A 54 -21.79 4.33 -6.99
N ASN A 55 -21.27 4.49 -5.76
CA ASN A 55 -20.38 3.49 -5.15
C ASN A 55 -21.11 2.14 -4.96
N LYS A 56 -20.55 1.09 -5.57
CA LYS A 56 -20.98 -0.31 -5.41
C LYS A 56 -19.86 -1.23 -4.93
N GLY A 57 -18.66 -0.66 -4.74
CA GLY A 57 -17.47 -1.38 -4.32
C GLY A 57 -17.08 -1.03 -2.89
N ASP A 58 -15.87 -1.45 -2.54
CA ASP A 58 -15.20 -1.10 -1.29
C ASP A 58 -14.20 0.03 -1.58
N LEU A 59 -14.60 1.25 -1.20
CA LEU A 59 -13.84 2.47 -1.41
C LEU A 59 -13.10 2.85 -0.13
N SER A 60 -11.79 3.01 -0.24
CA SER A 60 -10.92 3.45 0.84
C SER A 60 -10.21 4.74 0.50
N LEU A 61 -10.29 5.72 1.40
CA LEU A 61 -9.42 6.90 1.43
C LEU A 61 -8.47 6.74 2.61
N TRP A 62 -7.17 6.60 2.33
CA TRP A 62 -6.22 6.22 3.37
C TRP A 62 -4.97 7.08 3.36
N VAL A 63 -4.35 7.18 4.53
CA VAL A 63 -2.91 7.44 4.69
C VAL A 63 -2.27 6.24 5.38
N GLY A 64 -0.99 6.03 5.13
CA GLY A 64 -0.26 4.92 5.72
C GLY A 64 1.24 5.00 5.54
N MET A 65 1.93 4.04 6.13
CA MET A 65 3.38 3.90 6.05
C MET A 65 3.77 2.45 5.78
N GLY A 66 4.63 2.26 4.78
CA GLY A 66 5.34 1.00 4.56
C GLY A 66 6.49 0.86 5.55
N THR A 67 6.70 -0.35 6.07
CA THR A 67 7.69 -0.58 7.12
C THR A 67 8.79 -1.56 6.71
N SER A 68 9.90 -1.51 7.44
CA SER A 68 11.05 -2.39 7.28
C SER A 68 10.73 -3.89 7.52
N ALA A 69 9.59 -4.19 8.15
CA ALA A 69 9.11 -5.55 8.36
C ALA A 69 8.28 -6.10 7.18
N GLY A 70 7.95 -5.25 6.20
CA GLY A 70 7.05 -5.58 5.09
C GLY A 70 5.58 -5.30 5.37
N ASP A 71 5.29 -4.65 6.50
CA ASP A 71 3.93 -4.31 6.92
C ASP A 71 3.49 -2.98 6.31
N LEU A 72 2.18 -2.80 6.24
CA LEU A 72 1.53 -1.53 5.91
C LEU A 72 0.63 -1.13 7.08
N ILE A 73 1.08 -0.14 7.86
CA ILE A 73 0.26 0.54 8.85
C ILE A 73 -0.53 1.65 8.15
N GLN A 74 -1.85 1.66 8.29
CA GLN A 74 -2.69 2.61 7.57
C GLN A 74 -3.99 2.86 8.32
N SER A 75 -4.50 4.08 8.21
CA SER A 75 -5.82 4.40 8.74
C SER A 75 -6.70 4.75 7.55
N ILE A 76 -7.95 4.32 7.65
CA ILE A 76 -8.85 4.26 6.50
C ILE A 76 -10.11 5.04 6.86
N ALA A 77 -10.58 5.86 5.92
CA ALA A 77 -11.97 6.24 5.81
C ALA A 77 -12.59 5.42 4.67
N GLU A 78 -13.43 4.47 5.03
CA GLU A 78 -14.00 3.47 4.13
C GLU A 78 -15.45 3.80 3.81
N ASN A 79 -15.88 3.48 2.59
CA ASN A 79 -17.30 3.43 2.24
C ASN A 79 -17.58 2.16 1.45
N TYR A 80 -18.39 1.28 2.04
CA TYR A 80 -18.83 0.03 1.42
C TYR A 80 -20.33 0.09 1.11
N GLY A 81 -20.70 0.95 0.15
CA GLY A 81 -22.09 1.11 -0.29
C GLY A 81 -23.07 1.64 0.78
N ASP A 82 -22.56 2.29 1.84
CA ASP A 82 -23.36 2.89 2.91
C ASP A 82 -23.53 4.40 2.71
N ASN A 83 -24.40 5.04 3.49
CA ASN A 83 -24.64 6.48 3.49
C ASN A 83 -23.64 7.27 4.36
N ASN A 84 -22.68 6.59 5.00
CA ASN A 84 -21.65 7.20 5.84
C ASN A 84 -20.27 6.64 5.49
N TRP A 85 -19.23 7.40 5.83
CA TRP A 85 -17.87 6.89 5.92
C TRP A 85 -17.70 6.12 7.24
N ASN A 86 -16.81 5.14 7.27
CA ASN A 86 -16.36 4.47 8.48
C ASN A 86 -14.86 4.71 8.65
N ALA A 87 -14.46 5.33 9.77
CA ALA A 87 -13.08 5.69 10.04
C ALA A 87 -12.46 4.76 11.09
N PHE A 88 -11.34 4.11 10.76
CA PHE A 88 -10.68 3.15 11.65
C PHE A 88 -9.18 3.01 11.39
N ALA A 89 -8.47 2.48 12.39
CA ALA A 89 -7.07 2.09 12.29
C ALA A 89 -6.93 0.65 11.77
N TYR A 90 -5.95 0.42 10.90
CA TYR A 90 -5.77 -0.84 10.17
C TYR A 90 -4.28 -1.16 9.92
N THR A 91 -3.93 -2.43 9.94
CA THR A 91 -2.58 -2.88 9.59
C THR A 91 -2.67 -4.12 8.71
N LEU A 92 -1.94 -4.13 7.60
CA LEU A 92 -1.60 -5.37 6.90
C LEU A 92 -0.23 -5.85 7.40
N MET A 93 -0.24 -6.93 8.17
CA MET A 93 0.99 -7.53 8.66
C MET A 93 1.48 -8.64 7.72
N GLU A 94 2.74 -8.59 7.30
CA GLU A 94 3.41 -9.64 6.54
C GLU A 94 3.52 -10.92 7.37
N THR A 95 2.96 -12.01 6.84
CA THR A 95 3.11 -13.36 7.41
C THR A 95 4.07 -14.22 6.59
N SER A 96 4.28 -13.86 5.33
CA SER A 96 5.30 -14.40 4.44
C SER A 96 5.51 -13.43 3.26
N PRO A 97 6.54 -13.65 2.41
CA PRO A 97 6.76 -12.83 1.21
C PRO A 97 5.59 -12.78 0.21
N THR A 98 4.55 -13.60 0.42
CA THR A 98 3.38 -13.71 -0.45
C THR A 98 2.06 -13.62 0.30
N THR A 99 2.06 -13.42 1.62
CA THR A 99 0.85 -13.44 2.43
C THR A 99 0.88 -12.38 3.51
N GLN A 100 -0.28 -11.76 3.74
CA GLN A 100 -0.49 -10.77 4.78
C GLN A 100 -1.75 -11.13 5.58
N VAL A 101 -1.85 -10.59 6.79
CA VAL A 101 -3.05 -10.65 7.63
C VAL A 101 -3.50 -9.24 7.98
N ALA A 102 -4.80 -9.00 7.85
CA ALA A 102 -5.43 -7.76 8.25
C ALA A 102 -5.65 -7.75 9.77
N ILE A 103 -5.26 -6.64 10.40
CA ILE A 103 -5.59 -6.33 11.79
C ILE A 103 -6.30 -4.99 11.79
N GLN A 104 -7.54 -5.00 12.24
CA GLN A 104 -8.42 -3.83 12.24
C GLN A 104 -8.89 -3.57 13.66
N ALA A 105 -8.88 -2.30 14.07
CA ALA A 105 -9.55 -1.86 15.29
C ALA A 105 -10.99 -1.43 14.99
N ASP A 106 -11.83 -1.36 16.03
CA ASP A 106 -13.17 -0.81 15.91
C ASP A 106 -13.10 0.63 15.38
N GLY A 107 -14.06 0.99 14.53
CA GLY A 107 -14.19 2.30 13.92
C GLY A 107 -15.42 3.06 14.38
N SER A 108 -15.63 4.24 13.78
CA SER A 108 -16.86 5.00 13.95
C SER A 108 -17.28 5.64 12.63
N THR A 109 -18.59 5.91 12.53
CA THR A 109 -19.17 6.61 11.38
C THR A 109 -18.74 8.07 11.33
N ALA A 110 -18.51 8.57 10.12
CA ALA A 110 -18.26 9.96 9.82
C ALA A 110 -19.04 10.39 8.57
N ALA A 111 -19.34 11.67 8.46
CA ALA A 111 -20.11 12.26 7.36
C ALA A 111 -19.24 13.16 6.48
N GLU A 112 -19.79 13.57 5.34
CA GLU A 112 -19.19 14.60 4.50
C GLU A 112 -18.84 15.85 5.32
N GLY A 113 -17.65 16.40 5.11
CA GLY A 113 -17.14 17.59 5.79
C GLY A 113 -16.55 17.33 7.18
N ASP A 114 -16.77 16.16 7.78
CA ASP A 114 -16.08 15.78 9.00
C ASP A 114 -14.56 15.69 8.77
N GLN A 115 -13.81 16.01 9.82
CA GLN A 115 -12.35 15.96 9.81
C GLN A 115 -11.86 14.67 10.45
N VAL A 116 -11.33 13.77 9.64
CA VAL A 116 -10.74 12.50 10.09
C VAL A 116 -9.23 12.67 10.23
N THR A 117 -8.73 12.82 11.46
CA THR A 117 -7.29 12.89 11.73
C THR A 117 -6.73 11.51 11.96
N MET A 118 -5.72 11.15 11.17
CA MET A 118 -4.98 9.90 11.24
C MET A 118 -3.58 10.22 11.76
N HIS A 119 -3.29 9.74 12.95
CA HIS A 119 -2.04 10.00 13.67
C HIS A 119 -1.31 8.69 13.94
N TYR A 120 -0.03 8.66 13.62
CA TYR A 120 0.84 7.52 13.87
C TYR A 120 2.01 7.93 14.73
N LYS A 121 2.35 7.12 15.73
CA LYS A 121 3.49 7.39 16.61
C LYS A 121 4.25 6.11 16.97
N TYR A 122 5.55 6.13 16.73
CA TYR A 122 6.48 5.11 17.18
C TYR A 122 6.82 5.25 18.67
N SER A 123 6.90 4.12 19.36
CA SER A 123 7.28 4.04 20.78
C SER A 123 8.61 3.31 20.93
N ASP A 124 9.65 3.99 21.44
CA ASP A 124 10.95 3.33 21.71
C ASP A 124 10.85 2.27 22.82
N THR A 125 9.85 2.40 23.69
CA THR A 125 9.62 1.47 24.80
C THR A 125 9.11 0.12 24.32
N THR A 126 8.21 0.12 23.32
CA THR A 126 7.54 -1.09 22.84
C THR A 126 8.02 -1.55 21.47
N GLY A 127 8.60 -0.65 20.69
CA GLY A 127 8.92 -0.87 19.28
C GLY A 127 7.71 -0.85 18.36
N ASN A 128 6.54 -0.41 18.84
CA ASN A 128 5.29 -0.41 18.08
C ASN A 128 5.00 0.96 17.45
N TYR A 129 4.22 0.95 16.37
CA TYR A 129 3.45 2.12 15.98
C TYR A 129 2.06 2.06 16.62
N THR A 130 1.65 3.15 17.23
CA THR A 130 0.26 3.37 17.63
C THR A 130 -0.39 4.30 16.61
N GLN A 131 -1.47 3.81 16.01
CA GLN A 131 -2.38 4.56 15.18
C GLN A 131 -3.50 5.10 16.06
N THR A 132 -3.80 6.38 15.95
CA THR A 132 -4.95 7.03 16.61
C THR A 132 -5.76 7.73 15.55
N VAL A 133 -7.02 7.33 15.39
CA VAL A 133 -7.96 7.97 14.45
C VAL A 133 -8.93 8.81 15.25
N LEU A 134 -9.08 10.07 14.83
CA LEU A 134 -10.01 11.02 15.43
C LEU A 134 -11.01 11.49 14.38
N VAL A 135 -12.28 11.60 14.77
CA VAL A 135 -13.32 12.27 13.98
C VAL A 135 -13.69 13.56 14.71
N ASN A 136 -13.50 14.71 14.06
CA ASN A 136 -13.76 16.03 14.65
C ASN A 136 -13.06 16.27 16.01
N GLY A 137 -11.88 15.66 16.19
CA GLY A 137 -11.07 15.79 17.40
C GLY A 137 -11.41 14.78 18.52
N GLU A 138 -12.39 13.91 18.33
CA GLU A 138 -12.70 12.81 19.24
C GLU A 138 -12.03 11.52 18.77
N VAL A 139 -11.32 10.82 19.66
CA VAL A 139 -10.69 9.53 19.33
C VAL A 139 -11.76 8.47 19.11
N VAL A 140 -11.79 7.88 17.91
CA VAL A 140 -12.76 6.83 17.53
C VAL A 140 -12.13 5.46 17.32
N SER A 141 -10.82 5.41 17.06
CA SER A 141 -10.11 4.15 16.84
C SER A 141 -8.67 4.26 17.32
N THR A 142 -8.14 3.16 17.85
CA THR A 142 -6.73 3.06 18.25
C THR A 142 -6.24 1.65 18.02
N LEU A 143 -5.09 1.52 17.34
CA LEU A 143 -4.45 0.23 17.06
C LEU A 143 -2.95 0.37 17.32
N SER A 144 -2.36 -0.59 18.03
CA SER A 144 -0.91 -0.62 18.26
C SER A 144 -0.34 -1.96 17.81
N THR A 145 0.58 -1.92 16.85
CA THR A 145 1.16 -3.11 16.20
C THR A 145 2.68 -3.03 16.16
N SER A 146 3.33 -4.18 16.08
CA SER A 146 4.79 -4.29 16.07
C SER A 146 5.26 -4.49 14.63
N ASP A 147 5.52 -3.39 13.94
CA ASP A 147 5.62 -3.38 12.47
C ASP A 147 7.04 -3.10 11.96
N GLY A 148 8.05 -3.09 12.82
CA GLY A 148 9.39 -2.60 12.45
C GLY A 148 9.44 -1.07 12.39
N LYS A 149 10.19 -0.51 11.43
CA LYS A 149 10.40 0.95 11.28
C LYS A 149 9.78 1.45 9.98
N ALA A 150 9.00 2.54 10.03
CA ALA A 150 8.36 3.11 8.86
C ALA A 150 9.39 3.79 7.95
N GLU A 151 9.45 3.36 6.69
CA GLU A 151 10.45 3.83 5.72
C GLU A 151 9.86 4.88 4.77
N GLY A 152 8.53 4.97 4.65
CA GLY A 152 7.92 6.17 4.10
C GLY A 152 6.41 6.17 4.23
N TRP A 153 5.79 7.14 3.60
CA TRP A 153 4.46 7.62 3.93
C TRP A 153 3.69 7.94 2.66
N GLY A 154 2.39 7.74 2.65
CA GLY A 154 1.59 8.15 1.51
C GLY A 154 0.10 8.15 1.79
N SER A 155 -0.63 8.71 0.83
CA SER A 155 -2.08 8.67 0.74
C SER A 155 -2.52 8.17 -0.62
N ALA A 156 -3.64 7.47 -0.69
CA ALA A 156 -4.28 7.15 -1.96
C ALA A 156 -5.80 7.05 -1.82
N ILE A 157 -6.46 7.08 -2.97
CA ILE A 157 -7.81 6.58 -3.17
C ILE A 157 -7.67 5.15 -3.68
N GLU A 158 -8.36 4.19 -3.07
CA GLU A 158 -8.34 2.79 -3.47
C GLU A 158 -9.77 2.25 -3.59
N CYS A 159 -10.00 1.47 -4.63
CA CYS A 159 -11.20 0.66 -4.77
C CYS A 159 -10.77 -0.80 -4.79
N ALA A 160 -11.41 -1.66 -3.99
CA ALA A 160 -11.16 -3.11 -4.03
C ALA A 160 -11.60 -3.76 -5.36
N ASP A 161 -12.25 -3.00 -6.23
CA ASP A 161 -12.50 -3.36 -7.62
C ASP A 161 -12.49 -2.10 -8.51
N GLU A 162 -13.42 -1.98 -9.46
CA GLU A 162 -13.55 -0.83 -10.37
C GLU A 162 -14.95 -0.17 -10.26
N SER A 163 -15.71 -0.48 -9.21
CA SER A 163 -17.13 -0.13 -9.07
C SER A 163 -17.39 0.95 -8.00
N CYS A 164 -16.34 1.61 -7.53
CA CYS A 164 -16.46 2.68 -6.53
C CYS A 164 -16.99 4.01 -7.06
N GLY A 165 -17.31 4.10 -8.35
CA GLY A 165 -17.94 5.27 -8.94
C GLY A 165 -17.02 6.48 -9.02
N THR A 166 -17.57 7.67 -8.80
CA THR A 166 -16.82 8.94 -8.84
C THR A 166 -16.62 9.55 -7.46
N VAL A 167 -15.38 9.53 -6.97
CA VAL A 167 -14.96 10.19 -5.74
C VAL A 167 -14.79 11.68 -6.00
N ALA A 168 -15.44 12.51 -5.18
CA ALA A 168 -15.29 13.96 -5.29
C ALA A 168 -13.88 14.41 -4.90
N ALA A 169 -13.45 15.55 -5.46
CA ALA A 169 -12.20 16.20 -5.07
C ALA A 169 -12.22 16.47 -3.56
N HIS A 170 -11.09 16.23 -2.91
CA HIS A 170 -10.95 16.38 -1.46
C HIS A 170 -9.52 16.78 -1.11
N LYS A 171 -9.24 16.87 0.20
CA LYS A 171 -7.93 17.29 0.67
C LYS A 171 -7.57 16.62 1.97
N TRP A 172 -6.26 16.43 2.12
CA TRP A 172 -5.64 16.25 3.41
C TRP A 172 -5.12 17.61 3.90
N ILE A 173 -5.33 17.93 5.16
CA ILE A 173 -4.84 19.13 5.83
C ILE A 173 -4.03 18.76 7.07
N ASN A 174 -3.28 19.71 7.60
CA ASN A 174 -2.41 19.53 8.78
C ASN A 174 -1.44 18.35 8.63
N CYS A 175 -0.97 18.12 7.39
CA CYS A 175 -0.08 17.01 7.09
C CYS A 175 1.35 17.30 7.54
N SER A 176 1.93 16.39 8.32
CA SER A 176 3.34 16.48 8.75
C SER A 176 3.93 15.11 9.04
N ILE A 177 5.26 15.04 8.93
CA ILE A 177 6.08 13.86 9.20
C ILE A 177 7.24 14.27 10.10
N ILE A 178 7.56 13.47 11.11
CA ILE A 178 8.74 13.62 11.96
C ILE A 178 9.61 12.38 11.78
N LEU A 179 10.85 12.59 11.36
CA LEU A 179 11.85 11.54 11.24
C LEU A 179 12.64 11.34 12.55
N ASP A 180 13.32 10.21 12.65
CA ASP A 180 14.15 9.87 13.81
C ASP A 180 15.46 10.67 13.89
N SER A 181 16.04 10.92 12.72
CA SER A 181 17.19 11.78 12.52
C SER A 181 17.07 12.52 11.19
N ALA A 182 17.88 13.55 11.02
CA ALA A 182 17.80 14.46 9.87
C ALA A 182 18.10 13.74 8.54
N ASP A 183 17.19 13.86 7.59
CA ASP A 183 17.38 13.44 6.19
C ASP A 183 16.94 14.57 5.26
N MET A 184 17.86 15.50 4.97
CA MET A 184 17.59 16.67 4.13
C MET A 184 17.15 16.33 2.70
N ALA A 185 17.39 15.10 2.23
CA ALA A 185 17.03 14.65 0.90
C ALA A 185 15.66 13.96 0.86
N TYR A 186 14.95 13.84 2.00
CA TYR A 186 13.68 13.12 2.04
C TYR A 186 12.64 13.72 1.08
N SER A 187 12.60 15.04 0.89
CA SER A 187 11.73 15.68 -0.10
C SER A 187 11.98 15.26 -1.54
N ASP A 188 13.18 14.79 -1.88
CA ASP A 188 13.52 14.33 -3.23
C ASP A 188 12.78 13.04 -3.60
N THR A 189 12.21 12.36 -2.60
CA THR A 189 11.39 11.15 -2.76
C THR A 189 9.92 11.45 -3.01
N LEU A 190 9.51 12.72 -2.96
CA LEU A 190 8.13 13.11 -3.18
C LEU A 190 7.67 12.73 -4.59
N ALA A 191 6.62 11.92 -4.65
CA ALA A 191 5.91 11.58 -5.87
C ALA A 191 4.43 11.96 -5.74
N LEU A 192 3.91 12.57 -6.80
CA LEU A 192 2.53 13.02 -6.91
C LEU A 192 1.85 12.29 -8.08
N GLY A 193 0.63 11.84 -7.86
CA GLY A 193 -0.27 11.34 -8.89
C GLY A 193 -0.73 12.45 -9.83
N GLU A 194 -1.47 12.06 -10.87
CA GLU A 194 -2.06 13.00 -11.81
C GLU A 194 -2.95 14.02 -11.09
N ASP A 195 -2.71 15.30 -11.38
CA ASP A 195 -3.41 16.46 -10.82
C ASP A 195 -3.45 16.56 -9.28
N VAL A 196 -2.62 15.78 -8.58
CA VAL A 196 -2.40 15.93 -7.13
C VAL A 196 -1.49 17.13 -6.89
N GLU A 197 -1.92 18.03 -6.00
CA GLU A 197 -1.11 19.17 -5.58
C GLU A 197 -0.67 18.99 -4.13
N GLY A 198 0.62 19.15 -3.88
CA GLY A 198 1.19 19.10 -2.54
C GLY A 198 2.66 19.43 -2.59
N THR A 199 3.18 19.95 -1.49
CA THR A 199 4.61 20.23 -1.33
C THR A 199 5.06 19.75 0.04
N MET A 200 6.34 19.47 0.19
CA MET A 200 6.93 19.10 1.47
C MET A 200 8.19 19.94 1.69
N THR A 201 8.34 20.51 2.87
CA THR A 201 9.49 21.35 3.25
C THR A 201 9.97 21.06 4.66
N SER A 202 11.27 21.19 4.90
CA SER A 202 11.88 21.11 6.23
C SER A 202 13.10 22.03 6.31
N GLU A 203 13.35 22.59 7.48
CA GLU A 203 14.55 23.37 7.79
C GLU A 203 15.67 22.51 8.41
N ASP A 204 15.29 21.45 9.12
CA ASP A 204 16.19 20.61 9.93
C ASP A 204 16.34 19.18 9.37
N GLY A 205 15.55 18.81 8.36
CA GLY A 205 15.49 17.46 7.80
C GLY A 205 14.82 16.43 8.72
N ILE A 206 14.29 16.86 9.87
CA ILE A 206 13.64 16.01 10.87
C ILE A 206 12.13 16.25 10.81
N THR A 207 11.72 17.50 10.92
CA THR A 207 10.30 17.88 10.89
C THR A 207 9.93 18.34 9.50
N TRP A 208 9.12 17.56 8.82
CA TRP A 208 8.64 17.81 7.47
C TRP A 208 7.20 18.31 7.52
N THR A 209 7.01 19.55 7.05
CA THR A 209 5.68 20.14 6.90
C THR A 209 5.21 19.92 5.47
N ILE A 210 4.05 19.27 5.32
CA ILE A 210 3.35 19.11 4.04
C ILE A 210 2.21 20.12 3.94
N GLY A 211 1.52 20.35 5.07
CA GLY A 211 0.42 21.31 5.15
C GLY A 211 -0.86 20.77 4.52
N THR A 212 -1.07 21.04 3.24
CA THR A 212 -2.27 20.60 2.49
C THR A 212 -1.87 19.77 1.27
N ILE A 213 -2.59 18.68 1.06
CA ILE A 213 -2.55 17.88 -0.16
C ILE A 213 -3.93 17.98 -0.81
N SER A 214 -4.01 18.51 -2.03
CA SER A 214 -5.24 18.56 -2.82
C SER A 214 -5.30 17.31 -3.70
N ILE A 215 -6.40 16.57 -3.59
CA ILE A 215 -6.67 15.38 -4.40
C ILE A 215 -7.79 15.73 -5.39
N PRO A 216 -7.57 15.53 -6.71
CA PRO A 216 -8.60 15.81 -7.70
C PRO A 216 -9.74 14.78 -7.58
N GLY A 217 -10.89 15.10 -8.17
CA GLY A 217 -11.97 14.12 -8.30
C GLY A 217 -11.52 12.94 -9.17
N TRP A 218 -11.97 11.74 -8.83
CA TRP A 218 -11.52 10.53 -9.50
C TRP A 218 -12.67 9.57 -9.82
N SER A 219 -12.71 9.08 -11.05
CA SER A 219 -13.71 8.11 -11.50
C SER A 219 -13.07 6.75 -11.78
N PHE A 220 -13.53 5.73 -11.06
CA PHE A 220 -13.24 4.33 -11.38
C PHE A 220 -14.17 3.89 -12.54
N SER A 221 -13.93 4.39 -13.75
CA SER A 221 -14.68 3.95 -14.94
C SER A 221 -13.92 2.84 -15.68
N SER A 222 -14.65 1.83 -16.18
CA SER A 222 -14.14 0.65 -16.89
C SER A 222 -13.35 0.92 -18.18
N ASP A 223 -13.33 2.16 -18.67
CA ASP A 223 -12.91 2.49 -20.03
C ASP A 223 -11.50 3.09 -20.12
N GLY A 224 -10.65 2.95 -19.10
CA GLY A 224 -9.35 3.62 -19.14
C GLY A 224 -8.21 3.21 -18.21
N PHE A 225 -8.29 2.12 -17.42
CA PHE A 225 -7.24 1.84 -16.42
C PHE A 225 -6.46 0.54 -16.56
N VAL A 226 -5.25 0.62 -15.99
CA VAL A 226 -4.18 -0.37 -16.02
C VAL A 226 -4.49 -1.51 -15.05
N ARG A 227 -4.60 -2.73 -15.57
CA ARG A 227 -4.64 -3.94 -14.74
C ARG A 227 -3.30 -4.13 -14.03
N ILE A 228 -3.30 -4.11 -12.70
CA ILE A 228 -2.17 -4.62 -11.94
C ILE A 228 -2.24 -6.15 -11.97
N ILE A 229 -1.35 -6.79 -12.73
CA ILE A 229 -1.11 -8.23 -12.61
C ILE A 229 0.09 -8.42 -11.68
N ALA A 230 -0.16 -8.79 -10.44
CA ALA A 230 0.91 -9.20 -9.52
C ALA A 230 1.48 -10.56 -9.95
N PHE A 231 2.71 -10.59 -10.47
CA PHE A 231 3.44 -11.83 -10.73
C PHE A 231 4.35 -12.16 -9.52
N PHE A 232 3.99 -13.18 -8.75
CA PHE A 232 4.86 -13.72 -7.70
C PHE A 232 5.87 -14.69 -8.33
N GLY A 233 6.99 -14.14 -8.79
CA GLY A 233 8.12 -14.89 -9.33
C GLY A 233 9.06 -15.38 -8.23
N GLN A 234 9.38 -16.68 -8.27
CA GLN A 234 10.21 -17.40 -7.32
C GLN A 234 11.71 -17.04 -7.45
N CYS A 235 12.11 -15.81 -7.14
CA CYS A 235 13.49 -15.42 -6.79
C CYS A 235 13.58 -13.93 -6.41
N GLY A 236 13.59 -13.64 -5.10
CA GLY A 236 14.07 -12.38 -4.54
C GLY A 236 13.13 -11.17 -4.66
N LEU A 237 12.58 -10.74 -3.51
CA LEU A 237 12.05 -9.39 -3.19
C LEU A 237 11.93 -8.42 -4.37
N VAL A 238 10.81 -8.49 -5.08
CA VAL A 238 10.25 -7.41 -5.89
C VAL A 238 8.74 -7.63 -5.90
N GLN A 239 7.95 -6.72 -5.34
CA GLN A 239 6.56 -6.59 -5.78
C GLN A 239 6.62 -5.90 -7.14
N GLN A 240 6.63 -6.72 -8.20
CA GLN A 240 6.83 -6.22 -9.56
C GLN A 240 5.47 -5.83 -10.13
N PHE A 241 5.18 -4.54 -10.15
CA PHE A 241 4.02 -3.97 -10.84
C PHE A 241 4.37 -3.81 -12.32
N ILE A 242 3.86 -4.71 -13.17
CA ILE A 242 4.02 -4.59 -14.64
C ILE A 242 2.82 -3.80 -15.17
N LEU A 243 3.05 -2.57 -15.62
CA LEU A 243 2.07 -1.77 -16.37
C LEU A 243 2.09 -2.24 -17.84
N ARG A 244 1.00 -2.84 -18.33
CA ARG A 244 0.78 -3.01 -19.78
C ARG A 244 -0.30 -2.04 -20.24
N ARG A 245 0.03 -1.21 -21.22
CA ARG A 245 -0.93 -0.51 -22.08
C ARG A 245 -0.77 -1.08 -23.49
N ASP A 246 -1.87 -1.46 -24.13
CA ASP A 246 -1.83 -2.13 -25.44
C ASP A 246 -1.65 -1.19 -26.64
N GLU A 247 -1.47 0.12 -26.44
CA GLU A 247 -1.26 1.08 -27.54
C GLU A 247 -0.11 2.03 -27.16
N GLY A 248 0.83 2.19 -28.09
CA GLY A 248 2.19 2.67 -27.84
C GLY A 248 2.34 4.10 -27.30
N PHE A 249 3.53 4.31 -26.73
CA PHE A 249 4.17 5.53 -26.22
C PHE A 249 4.21 5.72 -24.69
N THR A 250 5.47 5.82 -24.24
CA THR A 250 6.10 6.27 -22.99
C THR A 250 5.35 6.06 -21.67
N VAL A 251 5.72 4.99 -20.97
CA VAL A 251 5.34 4.69 -19.58
C VAL A 251 6.15 5.57 -18.62
N ARG A 252 5.48 6.34 -17.75
CA ARG A 252 6.04 6.76 -16.46
C ARG A 252 5.57 5.73 -15.43
N LEU A 253 6.50 4.90 -14.94
CA LEU A 253 6.17 3.92 -13.90
C LEU A 253 5.95 4.65 -12.57
N PHE A 254 4.81 4.41 -11.94
CA PHE A 254 4.65 4.61 -10.51
C PHE A 254 5.14 3.34 -9.82
N PHE A 255 6.22 3.49 -9.07
CA PHE A 255 6.81 2.44 -8.27
C PHE A 255 6.58 2.80 -6.80
N LEU A 256 5.72 2.07 -6.08
CA LEU A 256 6.01 1.81 -4.67
C LEU A 256 7.08 0.71 -4.64
N VAL A 257 8.32 1.07 -5.00
CA VAL A 257 9.45 0.14 -4.91
C VAL A 257 10.31 0.58 -3.74
N TRP A 258 10.18 -0.18 -2.66
CA TRP A 258 11.11 -0.15 -1.54
C TRP A 258 12.36 -0.95 -1.94
N PHE A 259 13.38 -0.27 -2.47
CA PHE A 259 14.66 -0.90 -2.78
C PHE A 259 15.38 -1.25 -1.49
N ARG A 260 15.54 -2.55 -1.22
CA ARG A 260 16.47 -3.07 -0.22
C ARG A 260 17.92 -2.81 -0.68
N PRO A 261 18.75 -1.99 -0.01
CA PRO A 261 20.17 -1.98 -0.29
C PRO A 261 20.75 -3.30 0.24
N ARG A 262 21.28 -4.16 -0.64
CA ARG A 262 22.09 -5.30 -0.19
C ARG A 262 23.35 -4.75 0.47
N SER A 263 23.41 -4.82 1.80
CA SER A 263 24.66 -4.82 2.54
C SER A 263 25.50 -6.01 2.08
N THR A 264 26.51 -5.76 1.22
CA THR A 264 27.55 -6.73 0.93
C THR A 264 28.73 -6.50 1.87
N HIS A 265 28.64 -7.05 3.07
CA HIS A 265 29.84 -7.51 3.77
C HIS A 265 30.06 -8.98 3.45
N ARG A 266 31.03 -9.29 2.57
CA ARG A 266 31.89 -10.47 2.76
C ARG A 266 33.16 -10.44 1.92
N SER A 267 34.19 -10.90 2.62
CA SER A 267 35.59 -11.06 2.25
C SER A 267 35.85 -11.93 1.02
N LEU A 268 36.99 -11.61 0.39
CA LEU A 268 37.80 -12.38 -0.55
C LEU A 268 37.63 -13.92 -0.53
N GLY A 269 37.38 -14.51 -1.70
CA GLY A 269 37.49 -15.95 -1.97
C GLY A 269 37.23 -16.30 -3.44
N LYS A 270 38.20 -16.95 -4.10
CA LYS A 270 38.28 -17.29 -5.54
C LYS A 270 37.12 -18.17 -6.09
N PRO A 271 36.89 -18.21 -7.42
CA PRO A 271 35.72 -18.82 -8.03
C PRO A 271 35.86 -20.34 -8.23
N ARG A 272 34.76 -21.08 -8.02
CA ARG A 272 34.56 -22.44 -8.55
C ARG A 272 33.33 -22.44 -9.47
N ARG A 273 33.52 -22.92 -10.70
CA ARG A 273 32.46 -23.21 -11.67
C ARG A 273 31.61 -24.38 -11.17
N PHE A 274 30.29 -24.28 -11.27
CA PHE A 274 29.39 -25.43 -11.34
C PHE A 274 28.28 -25.17 -12.34
N SER A 275 28.11 -26.13 -13.26
CA SER A 275 27.03 -26.22 -14.24
C SER A 275 25.72 -26.63 -13.55
N PHE A 276 24.59 -26.07 -13.99
CA PHE A 276 23.26 -26.56 -13.63
C PHE A 276 22.73 -27.51 -14.72
N ILE A 277 22.37 -28.73 -14.30
CA ILE A 277 21.47 -29.66 -14.98
C ILE A 277 20.10 -29.47 -14.33
N GLY A 278 19.05 -29.38 -15.15
CA GLY A 278 17.67 -29.13 -14.72
C GLY A 278 17.04 -30.26 -13.91
N GLY A 279 16.05 -29.90 -13.10
CA GLY A 279 15.15 -30.81 -12.41
C GLY A 279 14.03 -30.03 -11.73
N TYR A 280 12.79 -30.23 -12.19
CA TYR A 280 11.57 -29.68 -11.61
C TYR A 280 11.20 -30.43 -10.33
N ALA A 281 10.68 -29.71 -9.32
CA ALA A 281 9.80 -30.28 -8.31
C ALA A 281 8.62 -29.31 -8.12
N LEU A 282 7.49 -29.67 -8.72
CA LEU A 282 6.19 -29.02 -8.54
C LEU A 282 5.57 -29.55 -7.24
N VAL A 283 5.40 -28.71 -6.22
CA VAL A 283 4.42 -28.95 -5.16
C VAL A 283 3.80 -27.61 -4.80
N GLY A 284 2.53 -27.42 -5.14
CA GLY A 284 1.75 -26.25 -4.74
C GLY A 284 0.26 -26.51 -4.95
N ARG A 285 -0.46 -26.70 -3.84
CA ARG A 285 -1.92 -26.58 -3.78
C ARG A 285 -2.25 -25.14 -3.39
N VAL A 286 -3.13 -24.53 -4.16
CA VAL A 286 -3.65 -23.16 -3.98
C VAL A 286 -4.90 -23.22 -3.11
N PHE A 287 -5.01 -22.32 -2.13
CA PHE A 287 -6.27 -21.98 -1.47
C PHE A 287 -6.34 -20.47 -1.22
N PHE A 288 -7.50 -19.90 -1.52
CA PHE A 288 -7.85 -18.48 -1.50
C PHE A 288 -8.34 -18.02 -0.13
N ILE A 289 -8.11 -16.75 0.20
CA ILE A 289 -8.85 -16.01 1.22
C ILE A 289 -9.33 -14.70 0.59
N TRP A 290 -10.61 -14.44 0.80
CA TRP A 290 -11.42 -13.32 0.31
C TRP A 290 -11.28 -12.09 1.22
N PHE A 291 -11.50 -10.92 0.64
CA PHE A 291 -12.35 -9.88 1.23
C PHE A 291 -13.70 -9.93 0.49
#